data_AF-A0A357LD38-F1
#
_entry.id   AF-A0A357LD38-F1
#
_cell.length_a   1.000
_cell.length_b   1.000
_cell.length_c   1.000
_cell.angle_alpha   90.00
_cell.angle_beta   90.00
_cell.angle_gamma   90.00
#
_symmetry.space_group_name_H-M   'P 1'
#
loop_
_entity.id
_entity.type
_entity.pdbx_description
1 polymer ?
#
loop_
_entity_poly.entity_id
_entity_poly.type
_entity_poly.pdbx_seq_one_letter_code
_entity_poly.pdbx_strand_id
1 'polypeptide(L)'
;MSENASRFDQWIRTRFVDFNTALEEIYFAQADRAAVEAAGEAEKRALAEEGRVHVEALRREGNTDEGFDVAFDVLGDLGLWLAALRRHELTNPAREAKSPFAEASALGLHIGASIGVAPRFATSHLATHNRAVDGRPKCFTHLRDEKLFLDYNTRGIFAYKRAADALMRIVPLGVSHPVAETLFEDALTALNDVARWNDVLYTELDTDRFFYSVRPYYKPYRVGRQEYRGANAGDFAGINEIDLLTGLCQANDPYYAQLLVDKMLFMRPEDQASLRDAMRRRDFLTVFLESAPKSKEEPWFRRNAARFVAVCEAHGRTAAQHHDRLVARFIEKPSAALDASRLAQVTASGPPLGVLLAALEILRDLRLAAPRGDIRTRHDDLARLKGMVGA
;
A
#
# COMPACT_ATOMS: atom_id res chain seq x y z
N MET A 1 0.02 -27.64 -1.81
CA MET A 1 1.25 -26.94 -1.36
C MET A 1 2.33 -27.98 -1.18
N SER A 2 3.50 -27.79 -1.80
CA SER A 2 4.59 -28.75 -1.73
C SER A 2 5.29 -28.77 -0.37
N GLU A 3 6.06 -29.82 -0.12
CA GLU A 3 6.88 -29.94 1.09
C GLU A 3 7.93 -28.83 1.18
N ASN A 4 8.56 -28.45 0.06
CA ASN A 4 9.54 -27.36 0.03
C ASN A 4 8.90 -26.01 0.36
N ALA A 5 7.71 -25.73 -0.18
CA ALA A 5 6.95 -24.52 0.12
C ALA A 5 6.58 -24.46 1.61
N SER A 6 6.10 -25.58 2.16
CA SER A 6 5.73 -25.68 3.57
C SER A 6 6.94 -25.46 4.51
N ARG A 7 8.11 -26.01 4.14
CA ARG A 7 9.36 -25.79 4.89
C ARG A 7 9.83 -24.34 4.84
N PHE A 8 9.68 -23.67 3.70
CA PHE A 8 10.06 -22.27 3.58
C PHE A 8 9.11 -21.35 4.37
N ASP A 9 7.80 -21.56 4.26
CA ASP A 9 6.79 -20.85 5.06
C ASP A 9 7.05 -21.02 6.56
N GLN A 10 7.33 -22.26 7.02
CA GLN A 10 7.67 -22.52 8.42
C GLN A 10 8.93 -21.75 8.86
N TRP A 11 9.97 -21.69 8.02
CA TRP A 11 11.19 -20.95 8.33
C TRP A 11 10.94 -19.43 8.39
N ILE A 12 10.13 -18.89 7.46
CA ILE A 12 9.69 -17.48 7.45
C ILE A 12 8.94 -17.12 8.72
N ARG A 13 8.14 -18.03 9.28
CA ARG A 13 7.38 -17.81 10.52
C ARG A 13 8.17 -17.99 11.81
N THR A 14 9.40 -18.49 11.73
CA THR A 14 10.20 -18.85 12.91
C THR A 14 11.58 -18.20 12.85
N ARG A 15 12.59 -18.91 12.38
CA ARG A 15 14.00 -18.49 12.42
C ARG A 15 14.24 -17.17 11.68
N PHE A 16 13.52 -16.94 10.57
CA PHE A 16 13.54 -15.66 9.88
C PHE A 16 13.20 -14.49 10.81
N VAL A 17 12.14 -14.63 11.60
CA VAL A 17 11.69 -13.61 12.55
C VAL A 17 12.72 -13.43 13.67
N ASP A 18 13.30 -14.53 14.16
CA ASP A 18 14.32 -14.49 15.22
C ASP A 18 15.59 -13.75 14.77
N PHE A 19 16.11 -14.04 13.58
CA PHE A 19 17.28 -13.36 13.03
C PHE A 19 17.06 -11.87 12.83
N ASN A 20 15.94 -11.51 12.20
CA ASN A 20 15.58 -10.13 11.97
C ASN A 20 15.40 -9.37 13.29
N THR A 21 14.73 -9.96 14.28
CA THR A 21 14.55 -9.35 15.60
C THR A 21 15.89 -9.12 16.30
N ALA A 22 16.79 -10.11 16.29
CA ALA A 22 18.12 -9.97 16.88
C ALA A 22 18.91 -8.84 16.21
N LEU A 23 18.85 -8.76 14.87
CA LEU A 23 19.48 -7.68 14.11
C LEU A 23 18.88 -6.31 14.47
N GLU A 24 17.55 -6.19 14.57
CA GLU A 24 16.91 -4.93 15.00
C GLU A 24 17.38 -4.45 16.36
N GLU A 25 17.46 -5.34 17.35
CA GLU A 25 17.92 -4.96 18.69
C GLU A 25 19.40 -4.55 18.68
N ILE A 26 20.25 -5.20 17.88
CA ILE A 26 21.64 -4.78 17.69
C ILE A 26 21.68 -3.36 17.10
N TYR A 27 20.91 -3.10 16.03
CA TYR A 27 20.95 -1.80 15.37
C TYR A 27 20.41 -0.69 16.26
N PHE A 28 19.29 -0.94 16.94
CA PHE A 28 18.60 0.04 17.76
C PHE A 28 19.40 0.43 19.02
N ALA A 29 20.28 -0.44 19.50
CA ALA A 29 21.18 -0.18 20.62
C ALA A 29 22.38 0.71 20.27
N GLN A 30 22.68 0.91 18.97
CA GLN A 30 23.78 1.77 18.54
C GLN A 30 23.45 3.26 18.71
N ALA A 31 24.50 4.09 18.85
CA ALA A 31 24.35 5.55 18.83
C ALA A 31 23.77 6.02 17.48
N ASP A 32 24.24 5.42 16.39
CA ASP A 32 23.67 5.58 15.07
C ASP A 32 22.82 4.36 14.70
N ARG A 33 21.51 4.47 14.96
CA ARG A 33 20.53 3.39 14.73
C ARG A 33 20.32 3.03 13.26
N ALA A 34 20.77 3.89 12.34
CA ALA A 34 20.66 3.64 10.91
C ALA A 34 21.92 2.99 10.31
N ALA A 35 23.02 2.88 11.06
CA ALA A 35 24.22 2.17 10.63
C ALA A 35 24.03 0.65 10.75
N VAL A 36 24.04 -0.06 9.63
CA VAL A 36 23.71 -1.49 9.59
C VAL A 36 24.82 -2.33 8.97
N GLU A 37 25.73 -1.73 8.22
CA GLU A 37 26.72 -2.39 7.38
C GLU A 37 27.70 -3.25 8.18
N ALA A 38 28.16 -2.78 9.34
CA ALA A 38 29.22 -3.42 10.13
C ALA A 38 28.72 -4.20 11.35
N ALA A 39 27.40 -4.32 11.54
CA ALA A 39 26.80 -4.95 12.72
C ALA A 39 26.06 -6.25 12.37
N GLY A 40 26.08 -7.24 13.28
CA GLY A 40 25.27 -8.46 13.16
C GLY A 40 25.69 -9.44 12.06
N GLU A 41 27.00 -9.52 11.75
CA GLU A 41 27.51 -10.34 10.64
C GLU A 41 27.15 -11.83 10.75
N ALA A 42 27.07 -12.37 11.97
CA ALA A 42 26.69 -13.76 12.18
C ALA A 42 25.22 -14.01 11.80
N GLU A 43 24.32 -13.18 12.29
CA GLU A 43 22.88 -13.26 12.03
C GLU A 43 22.56 -12.98 10.56
N LYS A 44 23.21 -11.99 9.95
CA LYS A 44 23.09 -11.70 8.51
C LYS A 44 23.48 -12.89 7.65
N ARG A 45 24.62 -13.51 7.96
CA ARG A 45 25.11 -14.69 7.23
C ARG A 45 24.13 -15.84 7.36
N ALA A 46 23.67 -16.14 8.58
CA ALA A 46 22.71 -17.21 8.82
C ALA A 46 21.37 -16.96 8.10
N LEU A 47 20.84 -15.74 8.16
CA LEU A 47 19.62 -15.34 7.44
C LEU A 47 19.74 -15.56 5.92
N ALA A 48 20.88 -15.19 5.32
CA ALA A 48 21.12 -15.36 3.90
C ALA A 48 21.34 -16.84 3.52
N GLU A 49 22.16 -17.56 4.27
CA GLU A 49 22.52 -18.94 3.94
C GLU A 49 21.32 -19.88 4.10
N GLU A 50 20.55 -19.74 5.17
CA GLU A 50 19.38 -20.60 5.43
C GLU A 50 18.25 -20.33 4.44
N GLY A 51 17.90 -19.06 4.19
CA GLY A 51 16.89 -18.74 3.19
C GLY A 51 17.27 -19.21 1.79
N ARG A 52 18.57 -19.13 1.43
CA ARG A 52 19.06 -19.63 0.13
C ARG A 52 18.87 -21.13 -0.04
N VAL A 53 18.97 -21.93 1.03
CA VAL A 53 18.70 -23.39 0.98
C VAL A 53 17.25 -23.65 0.55
N HIS A 54 16.29 -22.93 1.13
CA HIS A 54 14.88 -23.05 0.78
C HIS A 54 14.59 -22.59 -0.66
N VAL A 55 15.14 -21.44 -1.05
CA VAL A 55 14.98 -20.88 -2.41
C VAL A 55 15.51 -21.83 -3.47
N GLU A 56 16.69 -22.43 -3.26
CA GLU A 56 17.27 -23.36 -4.23
C GLU A 56 16.48 -24.67 -4.33
N ALA A 57 15.90 -25.15 -3.22
CA ALA A 57 15.00 -26.30 -3.24
C ALA A 57 13.74 -26.03 -4.08
N LEU A 58 13.08 -24.89 -3.85
CA LEU A 58 11.92 -24.44 -4.63
C LEU A 58 12.26 -24.22 -6.11
N ARG A 59 13.41 -23.63 -6.41
CA ARG A 59 13.84 -23.41 -7.80
C ARG A 59 14.05 -24.72 -8.56
N ARG A 60 14.61 -25.75 -7.89
CA ARG A 60 14.79 -27.08 -8.49
C ARG A 60 13.48 -27.82 -8.72
N GLU A 61 12.50 -27.59 -7.84
CA GLU A 61 11.15 -28.14 -7.98
C GLU A 61 10.45 -27.62 -9.25
N GLY A 62 10.70 -26.37 -9.63
CA GLY A 62 10.17 -25.79 -10.86
C GLY A 62 8.70 -25.38 -10.72
N ASN A 63 7.95 -25.34 -11.83
CA ASN A 63 6.53 -25.02 -11.79
C ASN A 63 5.72 -26.23 -11.32
N THR A 64 4.98 -26.08 -10.21
CA THR A 64 4.11 -27.12 -9.66
C THR A 64 2.64 -26.95 -10.03
N ASP A 65 2.24 -25.80 -10.58
CA ASP A 65 0.85 -25.45 -10.93
C ASP A 65 -0.18 -25.69 -9.80
N GLU A 66 0.22 -25.40 -8.56
CA GLU A 66 -0.60 -25.57 -7.34
C GLU A 66 -1.67 -24.47 -7.16
N GLY A 67 -1.96 -23.72 -8.22
CA GLY A 67 -2.91 -22.60 -8.23
C GLY A 67 -2.34 -21.27 -7.75
N PHE A 68 -3.13 -20.21 -7.96
CA PHE A 68 -2.71 -18.82 -7.68
C PHE A 68 -2.31 -18.60 -6.23
N ASP A 69 -3.14 -19.02 -5.26
CA ASP A 69 -2.91 -18.66 -3.86
C ASP A 69 -1.62 -19.29 -3.31
N VAL A 70 -1.26 -20.50 -3.73
CA VAL A 70 0.01 -21.15 -3.33
C VAL A 70 1.19 -20.44 -3.97
N ALA A 71 1.12 -20.13 -5.27
CA ALA A 71 2.18 -19.40 -5.96
C ALA A 71 2.39 -18.00 -5.37
N PHE A 72 1.30 -17.30 -5.06
CA PHE A 72 1.33 -15.98 -4.43
C PHE A 72 1.92 -16.03 -3.02
N ASP A 73 1.57 -17.03 -2.21
CA ASP A 73 2.14 -17.19 -0.86
C ASP A 73 3.65 -17.48 -0.89
N VAL A 74 4.11 -18.35 -1.80
CA VAL A 74 5.55 -18.63 -2.02
C VAL A 74 6.30 -17.38 -2.49
N LEU A 75 5.70 -16.59 -3.38
CA LEU A 75 6.27 -15.30 -3.79
C LEU A 75 6.37 -14.33 -2.61
N GLY A 76 5.39 -14.34 -1.72
CA GLY A 76 5.41 -13.61 -0.45
C GLY A 76 6.61 -13.97 0.39
N ASP A 77 6.84 -15.25 0.65
CA ASP A 77 7.96 -15.75 1.44
C ASP A 77 9.32 -15.39 0.83
N LEU A 78 9.45 -15.59 -0.49
CA LEU A 78 10.64 -15.20 -1.23
C LEU A 78 10.88 -13.69 -1.14
N GLY A 79 9.83 -12.91 -1.30
CA GLY A 79 9.86 -11.46 -1.25
C GLY A 79 10.22 -10.93 0.13
N LEU A 80 9.68 -11.53 1.20
CA LEU A 80 10.01 -11.20 2.59
C LEU A 80 11.49 -11.45 2.85
N TRP A 81 12.00 -12.59 2.41
CA TRP A 81 13.42 -12.88 2.53
C TRP A 81 14.29 -11.87 1.77
N LEU A 82 14.02 -11.59 0.49
CA LEU A 82 14.77 -10.61 -0.30
C LEU A 82 14.70 -9.19 0.30
N ALA A 83 13.55 -8.81 0.85
CA ALA A 83 13.39 -7.53 1.54
C ALA A 83 14.22 -7.43 2.82
N ALA A 84 14.32 -8.52 3.58
CA ALA A 84 15.21 -8.58 4.73
C ALA A 84 16.68 -8.46 4.31
N LEU A 85 17.11 -9.15 3.25
CA LEU A 85 18.47 -9.01 2.71
C LEU A 85 18.75 -7.57 2.28
N ARG A 86 17.77 -6.91 1.65
CA ARG A 86 17.86 -5.48 1.31
C ARG A 86 18.00 -4.62 2.56
N ARG A 87 17.17 -4.85 3.58
CA ARG A 87 17.17 -4.08 4.83
C ARG A 87 18.51 -4.19 5.56
N HIS A 88 19.15 -5.35 5.52
CA HIS A 88 20.44 -5.63 6.17
C HIS A 88 21.65 -5.35 5.26
N GLU A 89 21.45 -4.62 4.17
CA GLU A 89 22.49 -4.20 3.20
C GLU A 89 23.28 -5.34 2.55
N LEU A 90 22.72 -6.56 2.53
CA LEU A 90 23.25 -7.72 1.81
C LEU A 90 22.96 -7.66 0.30
N THR A 91 22.03 -6.80 -0.10
CA THR A 91 21.85 -6.32 -1.47
C THR A 91 21.49 -4.84 -1.44
N ASN A 92 21.95 -4.06 -2.40
CA ASN A 92 21.59 -2.65 -2.54
C ASN A 92 21.58 -2.22 -4.02
N PRO A 93 20.44 -1.74 -4.56
CA PRO A 93 20.32 -1.35 -5.97
C PRO A 93 21.29 -0.24 -6.41
N ALA A 94 21.77 0.59 -5.48
CA ALA A 94 22.71 1.69 -5.75
C ALA A 94 24.15 1.20 -5.98
N ARG A 95 24.49 -0.02 -5.55
CA ARG A 95 25.85 -0.61 -5.65
C ARG A 95 25.93 -1.73 -6.68
N GLU A 96 24.81 -2.05 -7.33
CA GLU A 96 24.63 -3.27 -8.10
C GLU A 96 23.99 -2.97 -9.46
N ALA A 97 24.52 -3.58 -10.53
CA ALA A 97 23.89 -3.54 -11.86
C ALA A 97 22.79 -4.62 -12.02
N LYS A 98 22.83 -5.65 -11.19
CA LYS A 98 21.86 -6.76 -11.12
C LYS A 98 21.86 -7.32 -9.70
N SER A 99 20.76 -7.94 -9.28
CA SER A 99 20.68 -8.63 -7.99
C SER A 99 21.79 -9.68 -7.84
N PRO A 100 22.47 -9.74 -6.68
CA PRO A 100 23.48 -10.77 -6.40
C PRO A 100 22.84 -12.14 -6.12
N PHE A 101 21.53 -12.19 -5.86
CA PHE A 101 20.77 -13.42 -5.60
C PHE A 101 20.09 -13.89 -6.89
N ALA A 102 20.86 -14.54 -7.78
CA ALA A 102 20.41 -14.92 -9.11
C ALA A 102 19.28 -15.97 -9.09
N GLU A 103 19.40 -16.97 -8.24
CA GLU A 103 18.44 -18.06 -8.08
C GLU A 103 17.11 -17.53 -7.54
N ALA A 104 17.17 -16.66 -6.54
CA ALA A 104 16.01 -15.97 -5.96
C ALA A 104 15.33 -15.08 -7.00
N SER A 105 16.12 -14.34 -7.77
CA SER A 105 15.62 -13.50 -8.86
C SER A 105 14.92 -14.31 -9.94
N ALA A 106 15.48 -15.47 -10.32
CA ALA A 106 14.87 -16.35 -11.30
C ALA A 106 13.53 -16.90 -10.81
N LEU A 107 13.46 -17.36 -9.55
CA LEU A 107 12.22 -17.83 -8.95
C LEU A 107 11.15 -16.73 -8.87
N GLY A 108 11.53 -15.54 -8.39
CA GLY A 108 10.61 -14.40 -8.27
C GLY A 108 10.08 -13.93 -9.62
N LEU A 109 10.95 -13.81 -10.64
CA LEU A 109 10.54 -13.44 -11.99
C LEU A 109 9.62 -14.47 -12.61
N HIS A 110 9.90 -15.76 -12.40
CA HIS A 110 9.05 -16.84 -12.89
C HIS A 110 7.65 -16.76 -12.28
N ILE A 111 7.55 -16.73 -10.95
CA ILE A 111 6.24 -16.71 -10.26
C ILE A 111 5.49 -15.41 -10.57
N GLY A 112 6.16 -14.26 -10.43
CA GLY A 112 5.53 -12.95 -10.68
C GLY A 112 4.97 -12.83 -12.09
N ALA A 113 5.73 -13.26 -13.10
CA ALA A 113 5.26 -13.26 -14.48
C ALA A 113 4.12 -14.27 -14.72
N SER A 114 4.16 -15.45 -14.08
CA SER A 114 3.14 -16.49 -14.29
C SER A 114 1.79 -16.14 -13.67
N ILE A 115 1.76 -15.36 -12.58
CA ILE A 115 0.52 -14.98 -11.90
C ILE A 115 0.14 -13.50 -12.03
N GLY A 116 0.91 -12.72 -12.81
CA GLY A 116 0.58 -11.34 -13.18
C GLY A 116 0.79 -10.31 -12.06
N VAL A 117 1.85 -10.44 -11.27
CA VAL A 117 2.21 -9.54 -10.16
C VAL A 117 3.70 -9.20 -10.17
N ALA A 118 4.10 -8.18 -9.40
CA ALA A 118 5.49 -7.80 -9.25
C ALA A 118 6.28 -8.95 -8.59
N PRO A 119 7.52 -9.25 -9.04
CA PRO A 119 8.30 -10.40 -8.58
C PRO A 119 8.98 -10.16 -7.21
N ARG A 120 8.23 -9.60 -6.26
CA ARG A 120 8.68 -9.20 -4.92
C ARG A 120 7.52 -9.30 -3.92
N PHE A 121 7.80 -9.08 -2.62
CA PHE A 121 6.69 -8.93 -1.69
C PHE A 121 5.92 -7.62 -1.99
N ALA A 122 4.61 -7.73 -1.80
CA ALA A 122 3.60 -6.68 -1.93
C ALA A 122 2.77 -6.58 -0.65
N THR A 123 2.05 -5.47 -0.47
CA THR A 123 1.28 -5.17 0.76
C THR A 123 0.31 -6.27 1.15
N SER A 124 -0.35 -6.92 0.20
CA SER A 124 -1.28 -8.02 0.47
C SER A 124 -0.63 -9.20 1.20
N HIS A 125 0.64 -9.52 0.94
CA HIS A 125 1.34 -10.63 1.59
C HIS A 125 1.50 -10.45 3.11
N LEU A 126 1.56 -9.20 3.59
CA LEU A 126 1.64 -8.88 5.02
C LEU A 126 0.35 -8.32 5.61
N ALA A 127 -0.68 -8.12 4.79
CA ALA A 127 -1.98 -7.59 5.21
C ALA A 127 -3.13 -8.54 4.85
N THR A 128 -3.82 -8.28 3.75
CA THR A 128 -5.10 -8.94 3.40
C THR A 128 -4.97 -10.43 3.07
N HIS A 129 -3.77 -10.90 2.75
CA HIS A 129 -3.46 -12.29 2.37
C HIS A 129 -2.33 -12.85 3.23
N ASN A 130 -2.27 -12.44 4.49
CA ASN A 130 -1.30 -12.91 5.46
C ASN A 130 -1.94 -13.97 6.36
N ARG A 131 -1.92 -15.24 5.92
CA ARG A 131 -2.54 -16.34 6.68
C ARG A 131 -1.89 -16.45 8.06
N ALA A 132 -2.72 -16.40 9.10
CA ALA A 132 -2.31 -16.71 10.46
C ALA A 132 -2.29 -18.23 10.72
N VAL A 133 -1.26 -18.71 11.41
CA VAL A 133 -1.16 -20.08 11.95
C VAL A 133 -1.13 -19.94 13.47
N ASP A 134 -2.07 -20.58 14.16
CA ASP A 134 -2.24 -20.45 15.62
C ASP A 134 -2.28 -19.00 16.11
N GLY A 135 -2.99 -18.15 15.36
CA GLY A 135 -3.14 -16.72 15.64
C GLY A 135 -1.95 -15.84 15.25
N ARG A 136 -0.92 -16.41 14.60
CA ARG A 136 0.31 -15.69 14.22
C ARG A 136 0.43 -15.53 12.70
N PRO A 137 0.19 -14.33 12.14
CA PRO A 137 0.49 -14.03 10.75
C PRO A 137 2.01 -13.91 10.52
N LYS A 138 2.46 -13.91 9.26
CA LYS A 138 3.85 -13.63 8.88
C LYS A 138 4.23 -12.19 9.26
N CYS A 139 5.49 -11.99 9.60
CA CYS A 139 6.10 -10.70 9.91
C CYS A 139 7.62 -10.77 9.68
N PHE A 140 8.29 -9.63 9.68
CA PHE A 140 9.74 -9.54 9.67
C PHE A 140 10.35 -9.79 11.05
N THR A 141 9.73 -9.27 12.12
CA THR A 141 10.27 -9.23 13.49
C THR A 141 9.20 -9.56 14.53
N HIS A 142 9.64 -9.78 15.78
CA HIS A 142 8.75 -9.89 16.94
C HIS A 142 8.36 -8.52 17.53
N LEU A 143 8.74 -7.41 16.87
CA LEU A 143 8.54 -6.07 17.42
C LEU A 143 7.06 -5.69 17.47
N ARG A 144 6.64 -5.12 18.60
CA ARG A 144 5.28 -4.61 18.82
C ARG A 144 4.86 -3.61 17.73
N ASP A 145 5.76 -2.70 17.36
CA ASP A 145 5.45 -1.63 16.40
C ASP A 145 5.27 -2.14 14.97
N GLU A 146 5.93 -3.24 14.59
CA GLU A 146 5.63 -3.90 13.31
C GLU A 146 4.21 -4.47 13.34
N LYS A 147 3.85 -5.18 14.42
CA LYS A 147 2.50 -5.74 14.57
C LYS A 147 1.43 -4.65 14.50
N LEU A 148 1.61 -3.55 15.23
CA LEU A 148 0.67 -2.41 15.18
C LEU A 148 0.55 -1.86 13.76
N PHE A 149 1.68 -1.65 13.08
CA PHE A 149 1.70 -1.17 11.71
C PHE A 149 0.93 -2.12 10.78
N LEU A 150 1.20 -3.42 10.81
CA LEU A 150 0.53 -4.40 9.96
C LEU A 150 -0.98 -4.49 10.26
N ASP A 151 -1.35 -4.57 11.54
CA ASP A 151 -2.74 -4.72 11.96
C ASP A 151 -3.60 -3.51 11.54
N TYR A 152 -3.14 -2.29 11.79
CA TYR A 152 -3.92 -1.09 11.46
C TYR A 152 -3.91 -0.76 9.98
N ASN A 153 -2.82 -1.05 9.25
CA ASN A 153 -2.87 -1.01 7.77
C ASN A 153 -3.90 -2.01 7.24
N THR A 154 -3.96 -3.22 7.79
CA THR A 154 -4.93 -4.24 7.35
C THR A 154 -6.36 -3.79 7.62
N ARG A 155 -6.64 -3.23 8.81
CA ARG A 155 -7.95 -2.64 9.15
C ARG A 155 -8.33 -1.49 8.22
N GLY A 156 -7.39 -0.58 7.94
CA GLY A 156 -7.58 0.53 7.01
C GLY A 156 -7.87 0.06 5.58
N ILE A 157 -7.10 -0.92 5.08
CA ILE A 157 -7.31 -1.50 3.74
C ILE A 157 -8.70 -2.14 3.64
N PHE A 158 -9.13 -2.95 4.61
CA PHE A 158 -10.47 -3.54 4.57
C PHE A 158 -11.58 -2.49 4.68
N ALA A 159 -11.38 -1.42 5.46
CA ALA A 159 -12.33 -0.32 5.52
C ALA A 159 -12.44 0.41 4.16
N TYR A 160 -11.31 0.69 3.49
CA TYR A 160 -11.35 1.23 2.12
C TYR A 160 -12.01 0.28 1.11
N LYS A 161 -11.75 -1.04 1.20
CA LYS A 161 -12.42 -2.02 0.33
C LYS A 161 -13.94 -2.02 0.54
N ARG A 162 -14.43 -1.95 1.79
CA ARG A 162 -15.87 -1.80 2.07
C ARG A 162 -16.46 -0.54 1.44
N ALA A 163 -15.74 0.59 1.54
CA ALA A 163 -16.19 1.85 0.94
C ALA A 163 -16.28 1.75 -0.59
N ALA A 164 -15.23 1.22 -1.24
CA ALA A 164 -15.21 1.03 -2.68
C ALA A 164 -16.30 0.06 -3.17
N ASP A 165 -16.51 -1.05 -2.47
CA ASP A 165 -17.55 -2.03 -2.77
C ASP A 165 -18.97 -1.42 -2.70
N ALA A 166 -19.22 -0.55 -1.71
CA ALA A 166 -20.49 0.15 -1.58
C ALA A 166 -20.70 1.13 -2.76
N LEU A 167 -19.67 1.90 -3.11
CA LEU A 167 -19.71 2.81 -4.26
C LEU A 167 -19.89 2.06 -5.60
N MET A 168 -19.19 0.94 -5.81
CA MET A 168 -19.33 0.13 -7.02
C MET A 168 -20.75 -0.39 -7.23
N ARG A 169 -21.48 -0.71 -6.16
CA ARG A 169 -22.90 -1.15 -6.24
C ARG A 169 -23.85 -0.03 -6.69
N ILE A 170 -23.46 1.24 -6.58
CA ILE A 170 -24.25 2.37 -7.08
C ILE A 170 -24.17 2.47 -8.60
N VAL A 171 -23.04 2.07 -9.21
CA VAL A 171 -22.80 2.19 -10.66
C VAL A 171 -23.93 1.62 -11.53
N PRO A 172 -24.42 0.37 -11.33
CA PRO A 172 -25.52 -0.16 -12.12
C PRO A 172 -26.90 0.41 -11.75
N LEU A 173 -27.06 0.98 -10.55
CA LEU A 173 -28.34 1.53 -10.08
C LEU A 173 -28.54 2.99 -10.52
N GLY A 174 -27.44 3.76 -10.60
CA GLY A 174 -27.45 5.20 -10.82
C GLY A 174 -27.68 6.00 -9.53
N VAL A 175 -27.16 7.23 -9.52
CA VAL A 175 -27.22 8.13 -8.34
C VAL A 175 -28.63 8.55 -7.95
N SER A 176 -29.62 8.37 -8.83
CA SER A 176 -31.03 8.68 -8.56
C SER A 176 -31.80 7.55 -7.91
N HIS A 177 -31.23 6.35 -7.84
CA HIS A 177 -31.89 5.21 -7.23
C HIS A 177 -32.05 5.45 -5.72
N PRO A 178 -33.22 5.13 -5.11
CA PRO A 178 -33.45 5.38 -3.68
C PRO A 178 -32.46 4.65 -2.76
N VAL A 179 -31.97 3.47 -3.17
CA VAL A 179 -30.95 2.70 -2.41
C VAL A 179 -29.55 3.34 -2.49
N ALA A 180 -29.30 4.26 -3.43
CA ALA A 180 -28.00 4.92 -3.53
C ALA A 180 -27.67 5.72 -2.25
N GLU A 181 -28.66 6.27 -1.56
CA GLU A 181 -28.48 6.93 -0.26
C GLU A 181 -27.83 6.00 0.77
N THR A 182 -28.37 4.78 0.91
CA THR A 182 -27.87 3.75 1.82
C THR A 182 -26.44 3.35 1.46
N LEU A 183 -26.15 3.16 0.17
CA LEU A 183 -24.82 2.76 -0.28
C LEU A 183 -23.78 3.89 -0.10
N PHE A 184 -24.17 5.16 -0.23
CA PHE A 184 -23.31 6.28 0.13
C PHE A 184 -23.07 6.36 1.65
N GLU A 185 -24.08 6.07 2.46
CA GLU A 185 -23.94 6.01 3.92
C GLU A 185 -23.01 4.86 4.37
N ASP A 186 -23.10 3.70 3.72
CA ASP A 186 -22.19 2.57 3.94
C ASP A 186 -20.74 2.97 3.61
N ALA A 187 -20.54 3.65 2.47
CA ALA A 187 -19.23 4.16 2.08
C ALA A 187 -18.68 5.21 3.07
N LEU A 188 -19.54 6.12 3.54
CA LEU A 188 -19.19 7.14 4.53
C LEU A 188 -18.77 6.49 5.86
N THR A 189 -19.54 5.52 6.35
CA THR A 189 -19.23 4.78 7.58
C THR A 189 -17.88 4.08 7.46
N ALA A 190 -17.63 3.43 6.33
CA ALA A 190 -16.36 2.76 6.07
C ALA A 190 -15.17 3.74 5.97
N LEU A 191 -15.34 4.93 5.40
CA LEU A 191 -14.30 5.98 5.39
C LEU A 191 -14.04 6.56 6.78
N ASN A 192 -15.07 6.70 7.62
CA ASN A 192 -14.89 7.09 9.01
C ASN A 192 -14.15 6.01 9.81
N ASP A 193 -14.35 4.73 9.50
CA ASP A 193 -13.54 3.64 10.07
C ASP A 193 -12.06 3.76 9.69
N VAL A 194 -11.74 4.14 8.45
CA VAL A 194 -10.35 4.41 8.05
C VAL A 194 -9.75 5.49 8.95
N ALA A 195 -10.44 6.63 9.11
CA ALA A 195 -9.96 7.73 9.95
C ALA A 195 -9.72 7.27 11.39
N ARG A 196 -10.64 6.48 11.96
CA ARG A 196 -10.53 5.89 13.29
C ARG A 196 -9.28 5.01 13.41
N TRP A 197 -9.06 4.08 12.49
CA TRP A 197 -7.91 3.16 12.55
C TRP A 197 -6.58 3.88 12.40
N ASN A 198 -6.54 4.89 11.53
CA ASN A 198 -5.38 5.77 11.39
C ASN A 198 -5.07 6.51 12.71
N ASP A 199 -6.08 7.07 13.38
CA ASP A 199 -5.87 7.77 14.66
C ASP A 199 -5.33 6.86 15.76
N VAL A 200 -5.81 5.61 15.84
CA VAL A 200 -5.28 4.64 16.78
C VAL A 200 -3.81 4.32 16.46
N LEU A 201 -3.49 4.06 15.18
CA LEU A 201 -2.11 3.82 14.75
C LEU A 201 -1.19 4.99 15.12
N TYR A 202 -1.60 6.25 14.86
CA TYR A 202 -0.78 7.43 15.17
C TYR A 202 -0.56 7.64 16.66
N THR A 203 -1.49 7.18 17.47
CA THR A 203 -1.42 7.30 18.93
C THR A 203 -0.49 6.23 19.51
N GLU A 204 -0.55 5.00 18.99
CA GLU A 204 0.11 3.85 19.60
C GLU A 204 1.48 3.49 19.01
N LEU A 205 1.76 3.89 17.77
CA LEU A 205 3.00 3.54 17.06
C LEU A 205 4.17 4.40 17.52
N ASP A 206 5.24 3.75 17.96
CA ASP A 206 6.48 4.44 18.31
C ASP A 206 7.18 4.94 17.02
N THR A 207 7.49 6.24 17.00
CA THR A 207 8.05 6.90 15.82
C THR A 207 9.47 6.41 15.50
N ASP A 208 10.31 6.21 16.51
CA ASP A 208 11.69 5.76 16.34
C ASP A 208 11.74 4.28 15.94
N ARG A 209 11.00 3.42 16.64
CA ARG A 209 10.92 1.98 16.30
C ARG A 209 10.35 1.78 14.91
N PHE A 210 9.31 2.53 14.53
CA PHE A 210 8.80 2.46 13.16
C PHE A 210 9.87 2.87 12.14
N PHE A 211 10.51 4.02 12.34
CA PHE A 211 11.43 4.59 11.34
C PHE A 211 12.71 3.77 11.17
N TYR A 212 13.29 3.28 12.26
CA TYR A 212 14.56 2.54 12.25
C TYR A 212 14.40 1.02 12.14
N SER A 213 13.25 0.45 12.53
CA SER A 213 13.08 -1.01 12.58
C SER A 213 11.94 -1.60 11.76
N VAL A 214 10.94 -0.81 11.35
CA VAL A 214 9.83 -1.32 10.51
C VAL A 214 9.98 -0.85 9.07
N ARG A 215 10.02 0.47 8.87
CA ARG A 215 10.13 1.12 7.56
C ARG A 215 11.27 0.57 6.68
N PRO A 216 12.48 0.26 7.19
CA PRO A 216 13.59 -0.17 6.35
C PRO A 216 13.38 -1.49 5.60
N TYR A 217 12.42 -2.32 6.00
CA TYR A 217 12.02 -3.53 5.26
C TYR A 217 11.26 -3.23 3.97
N TYR A 218 10.74 -2.02 3.81
CA TYR A 218 9.98 -1.58 2.63
C TYR A 218 10.86 -0.83 1.62
N LYS A 219 12.19 -0.99 1.66
CA LYS A 219 13.11 -0.36 0.70
C LYS A 219 12.98 -0.98 -0.72
N PRO A 220 13.29 -0.22 -1.78
CA PRO A 220 13.48 -0.77 -3.13
C PRO A 220 14.66 -1.74 -3.20
N TYR A 221 14.55 -2.77 -4.04
CA TYR A 221 15.63 -3.70 -4.34
C TYR A 221 15.53 -4.25 -5.76
N ARG A 222 16.65 -4.82 -6.26
CA ARG A 222 16.68 -5.44 -7.59
C ARG A 222 16.16 -6.87 -7.56
N VAL A 223 15.36 -7.22 -8.56
CA VAL A 223 15.03 -8.61 -8.92
C VAL A 223 15.44 -8.80 -10.38
N GLY A 224 16.44 -9.66 -10.59
CA GLY A 224 17.18 -9.69 -11.85
C GLY A 224 17.91 -8.37 -12.06
N ARG A 225 17.64 -7.68 -13.18
CA ARG A 225 18.25 -6.37 -13.49
C ARG A 225 17.38 -5.19 -13.08
N GLN A 226 16.07 -5.41 -12.93
CA GLN A 226 15.12 -4.34 -12.67
C GLN A 226 15.08 -4.02 -11.17
N GLU A 227 15.01 -2.73 -10.86
CA GLU A 227 14.73 -2.26 -9.51
C GLU A 227 13.21 -2.16 -9.34
N TYR A 228 12.70 -2.73 -8.26
CA TYR A 228 11.29 -2.65 -7.89
C TYR A 228 11.17 -1.86 -6.59
N ARG A 229 10.34 -0.81 -6.62
CA ARG A 229 10.00 -0.05 -5.42
C ARG A 229 9.42 -0.94 -4.32
N GLY A 230 9.53 -0.48 -3.09
CA GLY A 230 8.85 -1.00 -1.92
C GLY A 230 7.34 -1.02 -2.03
N ALA A 231 6.71 -1.91 -1.25
CA ALA A 231 5.26 -1.97 -1.11
C ALA A 231 4.74 -0.77 -0.30
N ASN A 232 3.60 -0.22 -0.71
CA ASN A 232 2.93 0.90 -0.06
C ASN A 232 1.59 0.45 0.51
N ALA A 233 1.17 1.02 1.65
CA ALA A 233 -0.15 0.74 2.24
C ALA A 233 -1.32 0.98 1.27
N GLY A 234 -1.12 1.86 0.29
CA GLY A 234 -2.06 2.12 -0.78
C GLY A 234 -2.12 1.08 -1.90
N ASP A 235 -1.29 0.03 -1.94
CA ASP A 235 -1.20 -0.95 -3.05
C ASP A 235 -2.37 -1.95 -3.09
N PHE A 236 -3.57 -1.43 -3.32
CA PHE A 236 -4.82 -2.14 -3.56
C PHE A 236 -5.77 -1.24 -4.37
N ALA A 237 -6.83 -1.81 -4.94
CA ALA A 237 -7.75 -1.08 -5.82
C ALA A 237 -8.61 -0.05 -5.10
N GLY A 238 -9.20 -0.42 -3.95
CA GLY A 238 -10.29 0.31 -3.31
C GLY A 238 -10.06 1.81 -3.13
N ILE A 239 -8.86 2.25 -2.72
CA ILE A 239 -8.59 3.69 -2.56
C ILE A 239 -8.69 4.46 -3.89
N ASN A 240 -8.25 3.84 -5.00
CA ASN A 240 -8.32 4.46 -6.32
C ASN A 240 -9.68 4.29 -6.99
N GLU A 241 -10.43 3.25 -6.65
CA GLU A 241 -11.83 3.12 -7.06
C GLU A 241 -12.68 4.23 -6.45
N ILE A 242 -12.48 4.55 -5.17
CA ILE A 242 -13.12 5.70 -4.52
C ILE A 242 -12.71 7.00 -5.22
N ASP A 243 -11.42 7.20 -5.49
CA ASP A 243 -10.92 8.38 -6.22
C ASP A 243 -11.64 8.56 -7.58
N LEU A 244 -11.77 7.48 -8.35
CA LEU A 244 -12.35 7.48 -9.69
C LEU A 244 -13.89 7.59 -9.70
N LEU A 245 -14.57 6.84 -8.83
CA LEU A 245 -16.02 6.82 -8.75
C LEU A 245 -16.59 8.11 -8.17
N THR A 246 -15.91 8.71 -7.20
CA THR A 246 -16.26 10.05 -6.71
C THR A 246 -15.93 11.14 -7.72
N GLY A 247 -14.98 10.88 -8.61
CA GLY A 247 -14.50 11.83 -9.61
C GLY A 247 -13.49 12.82 -9.08
N LEU A 248 -13.04 12.67 -7.82
CA LEU A 248 -12.01 13.51 -7.19
C LEU A 248 -10.65 13.36 -7.90
N CYS A 249 -10.38 12.20 -8.48
CA CYS A 249 -9.31 12.01 -9.45
C CYS A 249 -9.88 11.52 -10.79
N GLN A 250 -9.12 11.67 -11.87
CA GLN A 250 -9.56 11.32 -13.22
C GLN A 250 -8.54 10.42 -13.91
N ALA A 251 -8.98 9.32 -14.52
CA ALA A 251 -8.08 8.37 -15.19
C ALA A 251 -7.42 8.93 -16.47
N ASN A 252 -7.96 10.01 -17.03
CA ASN A 252 -7.41 10.71 -18.19
C ASN A 252 -6.47 11.87 -17.80
N ASP A 253 -6.28 12.13 -16.51
CA ASP A 253 -5.22 13.01 -16.04
C ASP A 253 -3.86 12.28 -16.15
N PRO A 254 -2.84 12.84 -16.83
CA PRO A 254 -1.58 12.16 -17.06
C PRO A 254 -0.84 11.76 -15.78
N TYR A 255 -0.90 12.61 -14.75
CA TYR A 255 -0.25 12.35 -13.48
C TYR A 255 -0.92 11.17 -12.77
N TYR A 256 -2.25 11.19 -12.69
CA TYR A 256 -3.00 10.11 -12.04
C TYR A 256 -2.93 8.79 -12.83
N ALA A 257 -2.96 8.84 -14.16
CA ALA A 257 -2.81 7.66 -15.01
C ALA A 257 -1.47 6.94 -14.79
N GLN A 258 -0.36 7.70 -14.73
CA GLN A 258 0.96 7.14 -14.45
C GLN A 258 1.01 6.48 -13.06
N LEU A 259 0.43 7.13 -12.04
CA LEU A 259 0.32 6.57 -10.70
C LEU A 259 -0.38 5.20 -10.70
N LEU A 260 -1.47 5.05 -11.47
CA LEU A 260 -2.18 3.77 -11.57
C LEU A 260 -1.30 2.70 -12.25
N VAL A 261 -0.61 3.05 -13.33
CA VAL A 261 0.30 2.13 -14.04
C VAL A 261 1.40 1.61 -13.10
N ASP A 262 2.04 2.50 -12.34
CA ASP A 262 3.17 2.17 -11.46
C ASP A 262 2.81 1.27 -10.28
N LYS A 263 1.51 1.08 -10.01
CA LYS A 263 1.03 0.22 -8.92
C LYS A 263 0.23 -0.99 -9.36
N MET A 264 -0.15 -1.13 -10.63
CA MET A 264 -0.96 -2.26 -11.11
C MET A 264 -0.37 -3.62 -10.72
N LEU A 265 0.94 -3.82 -10.94
CA LEU A 265 1.58 -5.09 -10.59
C LEU A 265 1.75 -5.32 -9.08
N PHE A 266 1.55 -4.29 -8.26
CA PHE A 266 1.69 -4.39 -6.79
C PHE A 266 0.39 -4.81 -6.08
N MET A 267 -0.71 -4.97 -6.82
CA MET A 267 -1.97 -5.50 -6.30
C MET A 267 -2.31 -6.85 -6.94
N ARG A 268 -3.18 -7.62 -6.28
CA ARG A 268 -3.66 -8.90 -6.83
C ARG A 268 -4.39 -8.71 -8.17
N PRO A 269 -4.42 -9.72 -9.06
CA PRO A 269 -5.11 -9.61 -10.35
C PRO A 269 -6.58 -9.20 -10.26
N GLU A 270 -7.30 -9.60 -9.22
CA GLU A 270 -8.70 -9.20 -9.02
C GLU A 270 -8.82 -7.70 -8.72
N ASP A 271 -7.93 -7.17 -7.88
CA ASP A 271 -7.84 -5.72 -7.62
C ASP A 271 -7.44 -4.98 -8.92
N GLN A 272 -6.52 -5.53 -9.73
CA GLN A 272 -6.17 -4.93 -11.03
C GLN A 272 -7.37 -4.86 -11.99
N ALA A 273 -8.14 -5.95 -12.08
CA ALA A 273 -9.32 -6.01 -12.93
C ALA A 273 -10.40 -5.01 -12.49
N SER A 274 -10.66 -4.94 -11.19
CA SER A 274 -11.64 -4.02 -10.61
C SER A 274 -11.23 -2.55 -10.80
N LEU A 275 -9.95 -2.22 -10.60
CA LEU A 275 -9.42 -0.88 -10.86
C LEU A 275 -9.53 -0.49 -12.35
N ARG A 276 -9.19 -1.40 -13.27
CA ARG A 276 -9.39 -1.18 -14.72
C ARG A 276 -10.87 -0.97 -15.06
N ASP A 277 -11.78 -1.65 -14.36
CA ASP A 277 -13.21 -1.43 -14.52
C ASP A 277 -13.62 -0.02 -14.07
N ALA A 278 -13.14 0.44 -12.91
CA ALA A 278 -13.42 1.79 -12.41
C ALA A 278 -12.95 2.90 -13.37
N MET A 279 -11.79 2.72 -14.03
CA MET A 279 -11.23 3.69 -14.99
C MET A 279 -12.13 3.97 -16.20
N ARG A 280 -13.07 3.06 -16.51
CA ARG A 280 -14.01 3.18 -17.64
C ARG A 280 -15.44 3.49 -17.22
N ARG A 281 -15.69 3.76 -15.93
CA ARG A 281 -17.00 4.18 -15.42
C ARG A 281 -17.15 5.71 -15.45
N ARG A 282 -18.40 6.17 -15.42
CA ARG A 282 -18.71 7.58 -15.18
C ARG A 282 -18.64 7.88 -13.68
N ASP A 283 -18.07 9.03 -13.31
CA ASP A 283 -17.99 9.46 -11.92
C ASP A 283 -19.30 10.10 -11.42
N PHE A 284 -19.59 9.93 -10.13
CA PHE A 284 -20.84 10.39 -9.52
C PHE A 284 -20.96 11.91 -9.47
N LEU A 285 -19.87 12.66 -9.22
CA LEU A 285 -19.90 14.12 -9.20
C LEU A 285 -20.37 14.68 -10.54
N THR A 286 -19.82 14.18 -11.65
CA THR A 286 -20.28 14.55 -13.00
C THR A 286 -21.74 14.20 -13.22
N VAL A 287 -22.19 12.99 -12.83
CA VAL A 287 -23.60 12.57 -13.01
C VAL A 287 -24.56 13.44 -12.20
N PHE A 288 -24.22 13.83 -10.97
CA PHE A 288 -25.02 14.77 -10.17
C PHE A 288 -25.08 16.15 -10.82
N LEU A 289 -23.94 16.70 -11.26
CA LEU A 289 -23.90 18.03 -11.89
C LEU A 289 -24.69 18.09 -13.21
N GLU A 290 -24.68 17.01 -14.00
CA GLU A 290 -25.50 16.89 -15.22
C GLU A 290 -26.99 16.74 -14.92
N SER A 291 -27.34 16.10 -13.80
CA SER A 291 -28.74 15.91 -13.39
C SER A 291 -29.34 17.17 -12.76
N ALA A 292 -28.51 18.04 -12.18
CA ALA A 292 -28.94 19.21 -11.43
C ALA A 292 -29.92 20.15 -12.16
N PRO A 293 -29.76 20.48 -13.46
CA PRO A 293 -30.69 21.38 -14.15
C PRO A 293 -32.15 20.89 -14.15
N LYS A 294 -32.37 19.58 -14.09
CA LYS A 294 -33.70 18.96 -14.13
C LYS A 294 -34.17 18.52 -12.75
N SER A 295 -33.26 18.09 -11.89
CA SER A 295 -33.61 17.29 -10.72
C SER A 295 -33.14 17.87 -9.39
N LYS A 296 -32.51 19.04 -9.33
CA LYS A 296 -31.98 19.60 -8.07
C LYS A 296 -33.04 19.81 -6.97
N GLU A 297 -34.30 20.00 -7.37
CA GLU A 297 -35.42 20.17 -6.44
C GLU A 297 -36.07 18.83 -6.04
N GLU A 298 -35.69 17.72 -6.69
CA GLU A 298 -36.23 16.39 -6.41
C GLU A 298 -35.73 15.87 -5.05
N PRO A 299 -36.58 15.18 -4.27
CA PRO A 299 -36.19 14.64 -2.97
C PRO A 299 -34.99 13.67 -3.04
N TRP A 300 -34.92 12.84 -4.08
CA TRP A 300 -33.80 11.91 -4.26
C TRP A 300 -32.48 12.65 -4.47
N PHE A 301 -32.50 13.77 -5.21
CA PHE A 301 -31.29 14.51 -5.54
C PHE A 301 -30.71 15.10 -4.27
N ARG A 302 -31.52 15.81 -3.50
CA ARG A 302 -31.08 16.44 -2.25
C ARG A 302 -30.50 15.42 -1.26
N ARG A 303 -31.19 14.29 -1.05
CA ARG A 303 -30.72 13.25 -0.12
C ARG A 303 -29.44 12.58 -0.60
N ASN A 304 -29.44 12.07 -1.84
CA ASN A 304 -28.33 11.28 -2.34
C ASN A 304 -27.08 12.14 -2.57
N ALA A 305 -27.24 13.37 -3.09
CA ALA A 305 -26.12 14.29 -3.29
C ALA A 305 -25.53 14.77 -1.96
N ALA A 306 -26.34 15.00 -0.92
CA ALA A 306 -25.83 15.33 0.42
C ALA A 306 -24.97 14.19 0.99
N ARG A 307 -25.43 12.93 0.88
CA ARG A 307 -24.62 11.77 1.30
C ARG A 307 -23.35 11.61 0.48
N PHE A 308 -23.44 11.80 -0.83
CA PHE A 308 -22.28 11.78 -1.71
C PHE A 308 -21.24 12.85 -1.35
N VAL A 309 -21.67 14.09 -1.07
CA VAL A 309 -20.78 15.15 -0.60
C VAL A 309 -20.06 14.73 0.69
N ALA A 310 -20.79 14.16 1.65
CA ALA A 310 -20.21 13.68 2.91
C ALA A 310 -19.15 12.58 2.68
N VAL A 311 -19.36 11.69 1.70
CA VAL A 311 -18.36 10.68 1.27
C VAL A 311 -17.11 11.36 0.72
N CYS A 312 -17.24 12.34 -0.19
CA CYS A 312 -16.09 13.09 -0.73
C CYS A 312 -15.28 13.76 0.38
N GLU A 313 -15.96 14.39 1.34
CA GLU A 313 -15.31 15.04 2.47
C GLU A 313 -14.63 14.04 3.41
N ALA A 314 -15.26 12.91 3.70
CA ALA A 314 -14.65 11.86 4.52
C ALA A 314 -13.38 11.31 3.85
N HIS A 315 -13.42 11.10 2.54
CA HIS A 315 -12.26 10.66 1.77
C HIS A 315 -11.13 11.70 1.82
N GLY A 316 -11.44 12.97 1.54
CA GLY A 316 -10.49 14.08 1.67
C GLY A 316 -9.89 14.21 3.07
N ARG A 317 -10.71 14.11 4.12
CA ARG A 317 -10.25 14.11 5.53
C ARG A 317 -9.27 12.98 5.80
N THR A 318 -9.55 11.75 5.34
CA THR A 318 -8.61 10.62 5.52
C THR A 318 -7.30 10.83 4.77
N ALA A 319 -7.33 11.47 3.59
CA ALA A 319 -6.13 11.79 2.82
C ALA A 319 -5.26 12.86 3.52
N ALA A 320 -5.87 13.94 4.01
CA ALA A 320 -5.21 14.95 4.83
C ALA A 320 -4.61 14.33 6.09
N GLN A 321 -5.40 13.55 6.84
CA GLN A 321 -4.95 12.88 8.05
C GLN A 321 -3.74 11.96 7.78
N HIS A 322 -3.76 11.18 6.70
CA HIS A 322 -2.64 10.34 6.30
C HIS A 322 -1.38 11.16 5.97
N HIS A 323 -1.50 12.20 5.16
CA HIS A 323 -0.36 13.03 4.76
C HIS A 323 0.20 13.81 5.97
N ASP A 324 -0.65 14.59 6.64
CA ASP A 324 -0.23 15.56 7.64
C ASP A 324 0.17 14.90 8.97
N ARG A 325 -0.29 13.67 9.25
CA ARG A 325 0.11 12.92 10.44
C ARG A 325 1.08 11.80 10.13
N LEU A 326 0.75 10.86 9.24
CA LEU A 326 1.62 9.69 9.00
C LEU A 326 2.93 10.12 8.35
N VAL A 327 2.84 10.77 7.18
CA VAL A 327 4.02 11.10 6.39
C VAL A 327 4.88 12.13 7.13
N ALA A 328 4.28 13.21 7.63
CA ALA A 328 5.03 14.24 8.34
C ALA A 328 5.70 13.72 9.63
N ARG A 329 4.98 12.94 10.47
CA ARG A 329 5.50 12.47 11.76
C ARG A 329 6.48 11.31 11.64
N PHE A 330 6.17 10.34 10.80
CA PHE A 330 6.91 9.07 10.76
C PHE A 330 7.93 8.99 9.63
N ILE A 331 7.92 9.92 8.67
CA ILE A 331 8.87 9.94 7.55
C ILE A 331 9.65 11.26 7.52
N GLU A 332 8.96 12.39 7.37
CA GLU A 332 9.62 13.69 7.14
C GLU A 332 10.46 14.13 8.35
N LYS A 333 9.85 14.22 9.54
CA LYS A 333 10.55 14.66 10.77
C LYS A 333 11.76 13.79 11.13
N PRO A 334 11.68 12.45 11.16
CA PRO A 334 12.85 11.63 11.45
C PRO A 334 13.94 11.71 10.37
N SER A 335 13.56 12.00 9.12
CA SER A 335 14.52 12.15 8.02
C SER A 335 15.36 13.41 8.11
N ALA A 336 14.89 14.46 8.79
CA ALA A 336 15.65 15.70 8.98
C ALA A 336 16.94 15.49 9.80
N ALA A 337 17.02 14.41 10.59
CA ALA A 337 18.19 14.04 11.37
C ALA A 337 19.16 13.11 10.62
N LEU A 338 18.84 12.70 9.38
CA LEU A 338 19.69 11.81 8.58
C LEU A 338 20.67 12.58 7.70
N ASP A 339 21.86 11.99 7.51
CA ASP A 339 22.83 12.47 6.53
C ASP A 339 22.30 12.35 5.09
N ALA A 340 22.79 13.22 4.21
CA ALA A 340 22.37 13.31 2.81
C ALA A 340 22.53 11.98 2.04
N SER A 341 23.55 11.17 2.36
CA SER A 341 23.79 9.86 1.74
C SER A 341 22.71 8.82 2.07
N ARG A 342 21.98 9.00 3.18
CA ARG A 342 20.92 8.09 3.65
C ARG A 342 19.54 8.51 3.21
N LEU A 343 19.34 9.81 2.90
CA LEU A 343 18.07 10.34 2.39
C LEU A 343 17.60 9.64 1.10
N ALA A 344 18.54 9.23 0.24
CA ALA A 344 18.24 8.48 -0.98
C ALA A 344 17.59 7.10 -0.70
N GLN A 345 17.71 6.59 0.52
CA GLN A 345 17.17 5.29 0.93
C GLN A 345 15.93 5.39 1.84
N VAL A 346 15.37 6.61 2.00
CA VAL A 346 14.23 6.88 2.88
C VAL A 346 12.88 6.53 2.23
N THR A 347 12.76 6.55 0.91
CA THR A 347 11.47 6.32 0.26
C THR A 347 11.30 4.84 -0.09
N ALA A 348 10.12 4.29 0.21
CA ALA A 348 9.74 2.99 -0.33
C ALA A 348 9.49 3.09 -1.84
N SER A 349 9.06 4.25 -2.34
CA SER A 349 8.61 4.39 -3.73
C SER A 349 9.73 4.56 -4.76
N GLY A 350 10.97 4.84 -4.35
CA GLY A 350 12.12 5.04 -5.25
C GLY A 350 12.55 6.50 -5.45
N PRO A 351 11.64 7.47 -5.70
CA PRO A 351 12.01 8.88 -5.85
C PRO A 351 12.68 9.47 -4.60
N PRO A 352 13.51 10.53 -4.75
CA PRO A 352 14.00 11.31 -3.60
C PRO A 352 12.85 11.81 -2.72
N LEU A 353 13.11 11.98 -1.42
CA LEU A 353 12.07 12.33 -0.43
C LEU A 353 11.25 13.57 -0.83
N GLY A 354 11.89 14.65 -1.25
CA GLY A 354 11.17 15.87 -1.67
C GLY A 354 10.24 15.65 -2.88
N VAL A 355 10.64 14.80 -3.83
CA VAL A 355 9.80 14.44 -4.98
C VAL A 355 8.60 13.61 -4.53
N LEU A 356 8.82 12.66 -3.61
CA LEU A 356 7.73 11.87 -3.03
C LEU A 356 6.74 12.75 -2.24
N LEU A 357 7.23 13.67 -1.41
CA LEU A 357 6.37 14.55 -0.61
C LEU A 357 5.50 15.43 -1.51
N ALA A 358 6.07 16.02 -2.56
CA ALA A 358 5.31 16.81 -3.54
C ALA A 358 4.24 15.96 -4.26
N ALA A 359 4.58 14.73 -4.65
CA ALA A 359 3.63 13.82 -5.27
C ALA A 359 2.47 13.44 -4.32
N LEU A 360 2.78 13.18 -3.05
CA LEU A 360 1.77 12.88 -2.03
C LEU A 360 0.90 14.09 -1.70
N GLU A 361 1.46 15.29 -1.76
CA GLU A 361 0.73 16.54 -1.57
C GLU A 361 -0.30 16.75 -2.69
N ILE A 362 0.10 16.58 -3.95
CA ILE A 362 -0.81 16.62 -5.11
C ILE A 362 -1.97 15.64 -4.90
N LEU A 363 -1.68 14.40 -4.51
CA LEU A 363 -2.71 13.38 -4.31
C LEU A 363 -3.64 13.72 -3.13
N ARG A 364 -3.11 14.27 -2.03
CA ARG A 364 -3.90 14.77 -0.91
C ARG A 364 -4.88 15.85 -1.38
N ASP A 365 -4.39 16.81 -2.15
CA ASP A 365 -5.17 17.98 -2.58
C ASP A 365 -6.22 17.65 -3.63
N LEU A 366 -5.95 16.67 -4.51
CA LEU A 366 -6.96 16.09 -5.40
C LEU A 366 -8.12 15.50 -4.61
N ARG A 367 -7.82 14.68 -3.58
CA ARG A 367 -8.83 14.04 -2.72
C ARG A 367 -9.58 15.02 -1.82
N LEU A 368 -8.95 16.12 -1.42
CA LEU A 368 -9.61 17.22 -0.71
C LEU A 368 -10.48 18.09 -1.61
N ALA A 369 -10.34 17.97 -2.94
CA ALA A 369 -10.82 18.97 -3.89
C ALA A 369 -10.35 20.40 -3.50
N ALA A 370 -9.08 20.54 -3.15
CA ALA A 370 -8.49 21.80 -2.71
C ALA A 370 -8.42 22.82 -3.87
N PRO A 371 -8.55 24.13 -3.60
CA PRO A 371 -8.33 25.15 -4.63
C PRO A 371 -6.84 25.23 -4.97
N ARG A 372 -6.47 24.82 -6.19
CA ARG A 372 -5.10 24.80 -6.69
C ARG A 372 -5.05 25.47 -8.07
N GLY A 373 -4.04 26.29 -8.31
CA GLY A 373 -3.82 26.95 -9.61
C GLY A 373 -2.92 26.17 -10.56
N ASP A 374 -2.14 25.24 -10.03
CA ASP A 374 -1.10 24.47 -10.73
C ASP A 374 -1.56 23.07 -11.18
N ILE A 375 -2.62 22.53 -10.56
CA ILE A 375 -3.24 21.25 -10.93
C ILE A 375 -4.76 21.41 -11.03
N ARG A 376 -5.39 20.59 -11.87
CA ARG A 376 -6.85 20.55 -11.98
C ARG A 376 -7.43 19.78 -10.79
N THR A 377 -8.27 20.42 -9.99
CA THR A 377 -9.02 19.77 -8.91
C THR A 377 -10.52 19.86 -9.17
N ARG A 378 -11.32 19.09 -8.42
CA ARG A 378 -12.79 19.18 -8.45
C ARG A 378 -13.35 20.25 -7.50
N HIS A 379 -12.55 21.26 -7.13
CA HIS A 379 -12.94 22.26 -6.14
C HIS A 379 -14.26 22.95 -6.48
N ASP A 380 -14.33 23.60 -7.64
CA ASP A 380 -15.50 24.37 -8.07
C ASP A 380 -16.71 23.47 -8.31
N ASP A 381 -16.49 22.28 -8.88
CA ASP A 381 -17.53 21.27 -9.11
C ASP A 381 -18.17 20.81 -7.80
N LEU A 382 -17.36 20.49 -6.80
CA LEU A 382 -17.84 20.03 -5.49
C LEU A 382 -18.48 21.18 -4.72
N ALA A 383 -17.92 22.39 -4.77
CA ALA A 383 -18.51 23.59 -4.17
C ALA A 383 -19.88 23.91 -4.77
N ARG A 384 -20.03 23.77 -6.09
CA ARG A 384 -21.31 23.93 -6.79
C ARG A 384 -22.34 22.91 -6.31
N LEU A 385 -21.96 21.64 -6.18
CA LEU A 385 -22.89 20.61 -5.68
C LEU A 385 -23.29 20.84 -4.22
N LYS A 386 -22.33 21.22 -3.36
CA LYS A 386 -22.56 21.62 -1.96
C LYS A 386 -23.60 22.73 -1.85
N GLY A 387 -23.44 23.79 -2.66
CA GLY A 387 -24.39 24.90 -2.71
C GLY A 387 -25.83 24.50 -3.11
N MET A 388 -26.00 23.40 -3.85
CA MET A 388 -27.33 22.89 -4.23
C MET A 388 -28.02 22.13 -3.09
N VAL A 389 -27.27 21.54 -2.17
CA VAL A 389 -27.81 20.71 -1.08
C VAL A 389 -27.68 21.33 0.31
N GLY A 390 -27.03 22.49 0.44
CA GLY A 390 -26.83 23.18 1.71
C GLY A 390 -25.86 22.43 2.65
N ALA A 391 -24.85 21.79 2.08
CA ALA A 391 -23.82 21.02 2.79
C ALA A 391 -22.51 21.81 2.97
#